data_AF-A0A4V2T468-F1
#
_entry.id   AF-A0A4V2T468-F1
#
_cell.length_a   1.000
_cell.length_b   1.000
_cell.length_c   1.000
_cell.angle_alpha   90.00
_cell.angle_beta   90.00
_cell.angle_gamma   90.00
#
_symmetry.space_group_name_H-M   'P 1'
#
loop_
_entity.id
_entity.type
_entity.pdbx_description
1 polymer ?
#
loop_
_entity_poly.entity_id
_entity_poly.type
_entity_poly.pdbx_seq_one_letter_code
_entity_poly.pdbx_strand_id
1 'polypeptide(L)'
;MLWVEDHSAEEVAKSLAPHFPDADLGILTNVVERYRSIGTWAPNPVLTEEGLTRLQDIMTEAGVLEKRVPHSVIVNTEFAKKAMKYK
;
A
#
# COMPACT_ATOMS: atom_id res chain seq x y z
N MET A 1 -3.44 0.03 6.98
CA MET A 1 -3.12 -1.40 7.19
C MET A 1 -3.10 -1.63 8.70
N LEU A 2 -4.23 -2.04 9.29
CA LEU A 2 -4.42 -1.96 10.75
C LEU A 2 -3.35 -2.72 11.56
N TRP A 3 -3.02 -3.96 11.19
CA TRP A 3 -2.00 -4.72 11.91
C TRP A 3 -0.62 -4.07 11.84
N VAL A 4 -0.22 -3.57 10.66
CA VAL A 4 1.08 -2.89 10.47
C VAL A 4 1.14 -1.57 11.24
N GLU A 5 0.02 -0.87 11.40
CA GLU A 5 -0.07 0.35 12.21
C GLU A 5 0.02 0.06 13.72
N ASP A 6 -0.51 -1.08 14.17
CA ASP A 6 -0.62 -1.45 15.58
C ASP A 6 0.62 -2.18 16.14
N HIS A 7 1.55 -2.59 15.28
CA HIS A 7 2.76 -3.34 15.68
C HIS A 7 4.02 -2.51 15.49
N SER A 8 5.10 -2.88 16.19
CA SER A 8 6.42 -2.27 16.02
C SER A 8 7.01 -2.57 14.64
N ALA A 9 7.95 -1.73 14.18
CA ALA A 9 8.65 -1.97 12.92
C ALA A 9 9.40 -3.32 12.91
N GLU A 10 9.90 -3.75 14.08
CA GLU A 10 10.60 -5.03 14.24
C GLU A 10 9.65 -6.22 14.11
N GLU A 11 8.45 -6.16 14.70
CA GLU A 11 7.44 -7.22 14.57
C GLU A 11 6.97 -7.37 13.12
N VAL A 12 6.75 -6.25 12.43
CA VAL A 12 6.42 -6.25 11.00
C VAL A 12 7.59 -6.80 10.18
N ALA A 13 8.83 -6.41 10.49
CA ALA A 13 10.01 -6.93 9.79
C ALA A 13 10.18 -8.45 9.97
N LYS A 14 9.91 -8.97 11.17
CA LYS A 14 9.94 -10.41 11.45
C LYS A 14 8.89 -11.19 10.66
N SER A 15 7.69 -10.63 10.46
CA SER A 15 6.67 -11.27 9.63
C SER A 15 7.01 -11.25 8.13
N LEU A 16 7.80 -10.26 7.70
CA LEU A 16 8.30 -10.16 6.32
C LEU A 16 9.51 -11.06 6.05
N ALA A 17 10.37 -11.33 7.03
CA ALA A 17 11.65 -12.00 6.84
C ALA A 17 11.59 -13.33 6.04
N PRO A 18 10.60 -14.23 6.21
CA PRO A 18 10.49 -15.45 5.41
C PRO A 18 10.29 -15.21 3.91
N HIS A 19 9.80 -14.04 3.52
CA HIS A 19 9.56 -13.64 2.13
C HIS A 19 10.75 -12.91 1.49
N PHE A 20 11.76 -12.52 2.29
CA PHE A 20 12.95 -11.80 1.86
C PHE A 20 14.22 -12.43 2.46
N PRO A 21 14.58 -13.68 2.07
CA PRO A 21 15.65 -14.44 2.70
C PRO A 21 17.04 -13.79 2.57
N ASP A 22 17.24 -12.96 1.54
CA ASP A 22 18.50 -12.27 1.28
C ASP A 22 18.59 -10.90 1.99
N ALA A 23 17.51 -10.45 2.64
CA ALA A 23 17.48 -9.17 3.33
C ALA A 23 17.72 -9.34 4.83
N ASP A 24 18.68 -8.57 5.36
CA ASP A 24 18.90 -8.51 6.80
C ASP A 24 17.69 -7.93 7.54
N LEU A 25 17.40 -8.45 8.74
CA LEU A 25 16.25 -8.02 9.54
C LEU A 25 16.32 -6.52 9.89
N GLY A 26 17.52 -5.98 10.11
CA GLY A 26 17.74 -4.56 10.33
C GLY A 26 17.40 -3.71 9.10
N ILE A 27 17.70 -4.20 7.90
CA ILE A 27 17.29 -3.55 6.64
C ILE A 27 15.77 -3.53 6.54
N LEU A 28 15.11 -4.66 6.78
CA LEU A 28 13.64 -4.75 6.73
C LEU A 28 13.00 -3.79 7.76
N THR A 29 13.52 -3.76 8.98
CA THR A 29 13.03 -2.87 10.04
C THR A 29 13.15 -1.40 9.64
N ASN A 30 14.29 -0.98 9.09
CA ASN A 30 14.50 0.38 8.62
C ASN A 30 13.56 0.75 7.45
N VAL A 31 13.30 -0.19 6.54
CA VAL A 31 12.37 0.02 5.42
C VAL A 31 10.94 0.19 5.94
N VAL A 32 10.51 -0.65 6.87
CA VAL A 32 9.19 -0.56 7.52
C VAL A 32 9.03 0.80 8.20
N GLU A 33 10.00 1.22 9.02
CA GLU A 33 9.93 2.51 9.71
C GLU A 33 9.86 3.70 8.72
N ARG A 34 10.67 3.66 7.65
CA ARG A 34 10.65 4.69 6.61
C ARG A 34 9.31 4.77 5.89
N TYR A 35 8.69 3.64 5.55
CA TYR A 35 7.40 3.62 4.84
C TYR A 35 6.27 4.10 5.76
N ARG A 36 6.37 3.80 7.06
CA ARG A 36 5.47 4.30 8.10
C ARG A 36 5.53 5.82 8.22
N SER A 37 6.73 6.38 8.35
CA SER A 37 6.93 7.82 8.62
C SER A 37 6.44 8.72 7.49
N ILE A 38 6.39 8.21 6.25
CA ILE A 38 5.86 8.95 5.09
C ILE A 38 4.40 8.60 4.75
N GLY A 39 3.72 7.81 5.59
CA GLY A 39 2.30 7.46 5.40
C GLY A 39 2.02 6.64 4.15
N THR A 40 2.93 5.74 3.75
CA THR A 40 2.80 4.98 2.49
C THR A 40 1.66 3.97 2.52
N TRP A 41 1.34 3.42 3.68
CA TRP A 41 0.30 2.39 3.77
C TRP A 41 -1.08 3.02 3.87
N ALA A 42 -1.94 2.69 2.91
CA ALA A 42 -3.32 3.09 2.94
C ALA A 42 -4.00 2.56 4.23
N PRO A 43 -4.79 3.40 4.94
CA PRO A 43 -5.45 3.00 6.18
C PRO A 43 -6.50 1.91 5.92
N ASN A 44 -7.04 1.85 4.70
CA ASN A 44 -8.05 0.87 4.29
C ASN A 44 -7.80 0.41 2.84
N PRO A 45 -8.41 -0.72 2.41
CA PRO A 45 -8.19 -1.28 1.07
C PRO A 45 -9.02 -0.61 -0.04
N VAL A 46 -9.71 0.50 0.22
CA VAL A 46 -10.55 1.16 -0.78
C VAL A 46 -9.70 2.11 -1.63
N LEU A 47 -9.47 1.73 -2.89
CA LEU A 47 -8.89 2.63 -3.88
C LEU A 47 -9.95 3.66 -4.30
N THR A 48 -9.72 4.93 -3.94
CA THR A 48 -10.61 6.05 -4.26
C THR A 48 -10.35 6.58 -5.67
N GLU A 49 -11.29 7.37 -6.21
CA GLU A 49 -11.11 8.07 -7.49
C GLU A 49 -9.90 9.02 -7.44
N GLU A 50 -9.75 9.75 -6.34
CA GLU A 50 -8.61 10.63 -6.09
C GLU A 50 -7.29 9.83 -6.04
N GLY A 51 -7.28 8.69 -5.34
CA GLY A 51 -6.11 7.82 -5.25
C GLY A 51 -5.69 7.28 -6.63
N LEU A 52 -6.65 6.84 -7.44
CA LEU A 52 -6.37 6.43 -8.81
C LEU A 52 -5.92 7.61 -9.68
N THR A 53 -6.52 8.79 -9.52
CA THR A 53 -6.12 10.00 -10.26
C THR A 53 -4.67 10.33 -9.97
N ARG A 54 -4.28 10.31 -8.68
CA ARG A 54 -2.90 10.56 -8.24
C ARG A 54 -1.92 9.52 -8.81
N LEU A 55 -2.29 8.25 -8.81
CA LEU A 55 -1.48 7.19 -9.42
C LEU A 55 -1.27 7.46 -10.92
N GLN A 56 -2.33 7.82 -11.63
CA GLN A 56 -2.26 8.13 -13.06
C GLN A 56 -1.47 9.42 -13.35
N ASP A 57 -1.50 10.42 -12.46
CA ASP A 57 -0.62 11.60 -12.54
C ASP A 57 0.84 11.18 -12.55
N ILE A 58 1.26 10.41 -11.55
CA ILE A 58 2.64 9.91 -11.40
C ILE A 58 3.06 9.10 -12.62
N MET A 59 2.19 8.21 -13.11
CA MET A 59 2.49 7.39 -14.29
C MET A 59 2.58 8.22 -15.58
N THR A 60 1.78 9.28 -15.72
CA THR A 60 1.83 10.20 -16.86
C THR A 60 3.12 11.03 -16.81
N GLU A 61 3.47 11.56 -15.64
CA GLU A 61 4.71 12.32 -15.41
C GLU A 61 5.96 11.48 -15.67
N ALA A 62 5.94 10.19 -15.29
CA ALA A 62 7.00 9.24 -15.58
C ALA A 62 7.04 8.78 -17.05
N GLY A 63 6.08 9.20 -17.90
CA GLY A 63 5.99 8.82 -19.30
C GLY A 63 5.56 7.37 -19.55
N VAL A 64 5.03 6.67 -18.54
CA VAL A 64 4.63 5.25 -18.63
C VAL A 64 3.14 5.06 -18.89
N LEU A 65 2.33 6.11 -18.81
CA LEU A 65 0.89 6.07 -19.10
C LEU A 65 0.54 7.01 -20.26
N GLU A 66 0.17 6.41 -21.38
CA GLU A 66 -0.23 7.18 -22.59
C GLU A 66 -1.63 7.79 -22.46
N LYS A 67 -2.55 7.09 -21.79
CA LYS A 67 -3.96 7.49 -21.66
C LYS A 67 -4.52 7.13 -20.29
N ARG A 68 -5.28 8.06 -19.72
CA ARG A 68 -5.99 7.84 -18.47
C ARG A 68 -7.22 6.96 -18.65
N VAL A 69 -7.55 6.22 -17.60
CA VAL A 69 -8.69 5.32 -17.51
C VAL A 69 -9.62 5.79 -16.39
N PRO A 70 -10.94 5.84 -16.62
CA PRO A 70 -11.89 6.17 -15.56
C PRO A 70 -11.88 5.12 -14.44
N HIS A 71 -12.03 5.58 -13.19
CA HIS A 71 -12.05 4.71 -12.01
C HIS A 71 -13.06 3.58 -12.10
N SER A 72 -14.28 3.89 -12.51
CA SER A 72 -15.39 2.94 -12.64
C SER A 72 -15.14 1.80 -13.64
N VAL A 73 -14.18 1.93 -14.54
CA VAL A 73 -13.86 0.92 -15.56
C VAL A 73 -12.92 -0.16 -15.01
N ILE A 74 -12.03 0.20 -14.08
CA ILE A 74 -10.94 -0.67 -13.62
C ILE A 74 -10.92 -0.92 -12.11
N VAL A 75 -11.76 -0.24 -11.34
CA VAL A 75 -11.81 -0.39 -9.88
C VAL A 75 -13.14 -0.97 -9.44
N ASN A 76 -13.08 -2.13 -8.77
CA ASN A 76 -14.20 -2.68 -8.01
C ASN A 76 -13.93 -2.53 -6.50
N THR A 77 -14.75 -1.72 -5.82
CA THR A 77 -14.63 -1.47 -4.37
C THR A 77 -15.49 -2.39 -3.49
N GLU A 78 -16.29 -3.28 -4.07
CA GLU A 78 -17.26 -4.12 -3.34
C GLU A 78 -16.56 -5.03 -2.32
N PHE A 79 -15.49 -5.71 -2.73
CA PHE A 79 -14.74 -6.61 -1.85
C PHE A 79 -14.06 -5.86 -0.71
N ALA A 80 -13.42 -4.73 -1.01
CA ALA A 80 -12.79 -3.87 -0.01
C ALA A 80 -13.81 -3.37 1.03
N LYS A 81 -14.95 -2.85 0.57
CA LYS A 81 -16.05 -2.40 1.44
C LYS A 81 -16.64 -3.55 2.26
N LYS A 82 -16.77 -4.74 1.67
CA LYS A 82 -17.28 -5.93 2.37
C LYS A 82 -16.32 -6.36 3.48
N ALA A 83 -15.02 -6.43 3.20
CA ALA A 83 -14.01 -6.80 4.19
C ALA A 83 -14.00 -5.84 5.40
N MET A 84 -14.20 -4.53 5.17
CA MET A 84 -14.24 -3.53 6.24
C MET A 84 -15.45 -3.61 7.17
N LYS A 85 -16.52 -4.34 6.78
CA LYS A 85 -17.72 -4.50 7.63
C LYS A 85 -17.55 -5.59 8.69
N TYR A 86 -16.61 -6.51 8.50
CA TYR A 86 -16.29 -7.55 9.47
C TYR A 86 -15.11 -7.06 10.31
N LYS A 87 -15.41 -6.29 11.34
CA LYS A 87 -14.45 -5.83 12.34
C LYS A 87 -14.71 -6.51 13.67
#